data_AF-A0A137P934-F1
#
_entry.id   AF-A0A137P934-F1
#
_cell.length_a   1.000
_cell.length_b   1.000
_cell.length_c   1.000
_cell.angle_alpha   90.00
_cell.angle_beta   90.00
_cell.angle_gamma   90.00
#
_symmetry.space_group_name_H-M   'P 1'
#
loop_
_entity.id
_entity.type
_entity.pdbx_description
1 polymer ?
#
loop_
_entity_poly.entity_id
_entity_poly.type
_entity_poly.pdbx_seq_one_letter_code
_entity_poly.pdbx_strand_id
1 'polypeptide(L)'
;MDQLRYFLATGPSNWSRGKTIQKLPLPNGECISCIYWNNLFFITGTDIVRCLAYRFEAFGRPVNNMKKFEEGVFSDLRNLKPGLDAILEPPRSEFLEMLFRNNCIRTQKKQKVFFWY
;
A
#
# COMPACT_ATOMS: atom_id res chain seq x y z
N MET A 1 9.04 4.46 14.71
CA MET A 1 9.04 5.45 13.61
C MET A 1 10.10 5.15 12.56
N ASP A 2 11.31 4.79 12.98
CA ASP A 2 12.45 4.57 12.06
C ASP A 2 12.27 3.36 11.13
N GLN A 3 11.63 2.28 11.59
CA GLN A 3 11.41 1.08 10.77
C GLN A 3 10.45 1.31 9.59
N LEU A 4 9.35 2.04 9.78
CA LEU A 4 8.43 2.37 8.70
C LEU A 4 9.11 3.30 7.69
N ARG A 5 9.78 4.35 8.18
CA ARG A 5 10.48 5.30 7.31
C ARG A 5 11.60 4.60 6.52
N TYR A 6 12.35 3.73 7.17
CA TYR A 6 13.36 2.89 6.53
C TYR A 6 12.74 2.00 5.47
N PHE A 7 11.67 1.27 5.79
CA PHE A 7 10.97 0.40 4.85
C PHE A 7 10.42 1.16 3.63
N LEU A 8 9.82 2.34 3.84
CA LEU A 8 9.34 3.20 2.75
C LEU A 8 10.47 3.69 1.84
N ALA A 9 11.64 3.99 2.42
CA ALA A 9 12.80 4.48 1.69
C ALA A 9 13.60 3.36 0.98
N THR A 10 13.71 2.18 1.59
CA THR A 10 14.57 1.09 1.11
C THR A 10 13.81 -0.09 0.52
N GLY A 11 12.48 -0.07 0.53
CA GLY A 11 11.64 -1.17 0.04
C GLY A 11 12.05 -1.63 -1.36
N PRO A 12 12.13 -0.71 -2.35
CA PRO A 12 12.62 -1.03 -3.70
C PRO A 12 14.11 -1.43 -3.75
N SER A 13 14.94 -0.83 -2.90
CA SER A 13 16.41 -0.95 -2.97
C SER A 13 16.98 -2.19 -2.27
N ASN A 14 16.26 -2.75 -1.28
CA ASN A 14 16.72 -3.91 -0.49
C ASN A 14 16.00 -5.21 -0.88
N TRP A 15 15.60 -5.33 -2.15
CA TRP A 15 14.76 -6.42 -2.61
C TRP A 15 15.53 -7.74 -2.75
N SER A 16 15.03 -8.79 -2.10
CA SER A 16 15.57 -10.14 -2.27
C SER A 16 15.04 -10.74 -3.58
N ARG A 17 15.95 -11.13 -4.49
CA ARG A 17 15.59 -11.77 -5.77
C ARG A 17 14.67 -12.98 -5.51
N GLY A 18 13.51 -13.02 -6.16
CA GLY A 18 12.54 -14.11 -6.07
C GLY A 18 11.34 -13.89 -5.15
N LYS A 19 11.28 -12.80 -4.37
CA LYS A 19 10.06 -12.43 -3.64
C LYS A 19 9.19 -11.51 -4.50
N THR A 20 7.87 -11.69 -4.45
CA THR A 20 6.86 -10.82 -5.11
C THR A 20 6.31 -9.78 -4.13
N ILE A 21 6.33 -10.06 -2.83
CA ILE A 21 5.86 -9.15 -1.79
C ILE A 21 6.82 -9.16 -0.60
N GLN A 22 7.15 -7.98 -0.12
CA GLN A 22 7.81 -7.77 1.17
C GLN A 22 6.84 -7.08 2.11
N LYS A 23 6.68 -7.61 3.33
CA LYS A 23 5.73 -7.09 4.32
C LYS A 23 6.46 -6.55 5.53
N LEU A 24 6.01 -5.39 6.00
CA LEU A 24 6.39 -4.82 7.29
C LEU A 24 5.21 -5.01 8.26
N PRO A 25 5.34 -5.80 9.33
CA PRO A 25 4.30 -5.94 10.33
C PRO A 25 4.15 -4.65 11.14
N LEU A 26 2.91 -4.29 11.45
CA LEU A 26 2.55 -3.18 12.31
C LEU A 26 2.12 -3.69 13.70
N PRO A 27 2.27 -2.88 14.77
CA PRO A 27 1.90 -3.29 16.13
C PRO A 27 0.42 -3.64 16.33
N ASN A 28 -0.46 -3.15 15.46
CA ASN A 28 -1.89 -3.41 15.47
C ASN A 28 -2.28 -4.76 14.83
N GLY A 29 -1.30 -5.58 14.41
CA GLY A 29 -1.52 -6.86 13.74
C GLY A 29 -1.74 -6.74 12.22
N GLU A 30 -1.76 -5.53 11.65
CA GLU A 30 -1.76 -5.33 10.21
C GLU A 30 -0.34 -5.38 9.63
N CYS A 31 -0.24 -5.32 8.30
CA CYS A 31 1.04 -5.25 7.60
C CYS A 31 0.95 -4.23 6.47
N ILE A 32 2.09 -3.60 6.18
CA ILE A 32 2.28 -2.79 4.98
C ILE A 32 3.05 -3.62 3.98
N SER A 33 2.55 -3.70 2.76
CA SER A 33 3.14 -4.53 1.70
C SER A 33 3.80 -3.67 0.63
N CYS A 34 5.09 -3.92 0.38
CA CYS A 34 5.78 -3.48 -0.83
C CYS A 34 5.66 -4.62 -1.85
N ILE A 35 5.14 -4.32 -3.03
CA ILE A 35 4.83 -5.32 -4.04
C ILE A 35 5.73 -5.12 -5.25
N TYR A 36 6.35 -6.19 -5.73
CA TYR A 36 7.13 -6.20 -6.96
C TYR A 36 6.40 -6.99 -8.03
N TRP A 37 6.08 -6.33 -9.14
CA TRP A 37 5.35 -6.94 -10.25
C TRP A 37 5.79 -6.33 -11.57
N ASN A 38 5.95 -7.11 -12.63
CA ASN A 38 6.37 -6.62 -13.95
C ASN A 38 7.58 -5.66 -13.92
N ASN A 39 8.59 -5.98 -13.09
CA ASN A 39 9.80 -5.18 -12.94
C ASN A 39 9.59 -3.76 -12.37
N LEU A 40 8.44 -3.53 -11.71
CA LEU A 40 8.07 -2.29 -11.03
C LEU A 40 7.65 -2.57 -9.59
N PHE A 41 7.74 -1.54 -8.76
CA PHE A 41 7.33 -1.58 -7.38
C PHE A 41 6.01 -0.85 -7.17
N PHE A 42 5.18 -1.39 -6.28
CA PHE A 42 3.83 -0.95 -6.06
C PHE A 42 3.45 -0.91 -4.58
N ILE A 43 2.55 0.01 -4.26
CA ILE A 43 1.84 0.09 -2.99
C ILE A 43 0.32 0.14 -3.24
N THR A 44 -0.45 -0.52 -2.38
CA THR A 44 -1.91 -0.46 -2.45
C THR A 44 -2.46 0.74 -1.71
N GLY A 45 -3.64 1.23 -2.10
CA GLY A 45 -4.32 2.29 -1.35
C GLY A 45 -4.59 1.90 0.12
N THR A 46 -4.86 0.62 0.39
CA THR A 46 -5.02 0.11 1.75
C THR A 46 -3.72 0.23 2.56
N ASP A 47 -2.58 -0.12 1.98
CA ASP A 47 -1.28 0.02 2.62
C ASP A 47 -0.89 1.49 2.85
N ILE A 48 -1.26 2.40 1.92
CA ILE A 48 -1.09 3.85 2.11
C ILE A 48 -1.87 4.35 3.32
N VAL A 49 -3.15 3.95 3.46
CA VAL A 49 -3.96 4.32 4.63
C VAL A 49 -3.32 3.81 5.92
N ARG A 50 -2.86 2.56 5.96
CA ARG A 50 -2.19 1.97 7.13
C ARG A 50 -0.91 2.73 7.50
N CYS A 51 -0.07 3.05 6.51
CA CYS A 51 1.12 3.88 6.69
C CYS A 51 0.79 5.22 7.34
N LEU A 52 -0.21 5.92 6.82
CA LEU A 52 -0.60 7.23 7.33
C LEU A 52 -1.19 7.11 8.74
N ALA A 53 -2.13 6.19 8.97
CA ALA A 53 -2.74 5.97 10.28
C ALA A 53 -1.70 5.66 11.36
N TYR A 54 -0.78 4.73 11.08
CA TYR A 54 0.33 4.39 11.99
C TYR A 54 1.23 5.60 12.27
N ARG A 55 1.52 6.41 11.24
CA ARG A 55 2.33 7.62 11.39
C ARG A 55 1.62 8.65 12.29
N PHE A 56 0.31 8.88 12.09
CA PHE A 56 -0.48 9.79 12.91
C PHE A 56 -0.52 9.36 14.39
N GLU A 57 -0.72 8.06 14.64
CA GLU A 57 -0.68 7.48 15.98
C GLU A 57 0.70 7.66 16.63
N ALA A 58 1.78 7.39 15.91
CA ALA A 58 3.15 7.57 16.40
C ALA A 58 3.51 9.04 16.70
N PHE A 59 2.82 10.01 16.11
CA PHE A 59 2.94 11.44 16.43
C PHE A 59 2.03 11.90 17.59
N GLY A 60 1.36 10.97 18.28
CA GLY A 60 0.43 11.29 19.37
C GLY A 60 -0.89 11.90 18.89
N ARG A 61 -1.23 11.73 17.61
CA ARG A 61 -2.50 12.20 17.01
C ARG A 61 -3.28 10.99 16.49
N PRO A 62 -3.82 10.12 17.37
CA PRO A 62 -4.51 8.92 16.94
C PRO A 62 -5.72 9.26 16.05
N VAL A 63 -5.94 8.43 15.03
CA VAL A 63 -7.08 8.58 14.11
C VAL A 63 -8.33 8.07 14.82
N ASN A 64 -9.10 8.99 15.43
CA ASN A 64 -10.33 8.64 16.14
C ASN A 64 -11.44 8.10 15.22
N ASN A 65 -11.46 8.53 13.95
CA ASN A 65 -12.52 8.18 13.00
C ASN A 65 -11.94 7.58 11.71
N MET A 66 -11.58 6.30 11.78
CA MET A 66 -10.88 5.59 10.71
C MET A 66 -11.62 5.62 9.37
N LYS A 67 -12.96 5.57 9.40
CA LYS A 67 -13.78 5.61 8.17
C LYS A 67 -13.64 6.95 7.43
N LYS A 68 -13.75 8.08 8.14
CA LYS A 68 -13.55 9.41 7.54
C LYS A 68 -12.12 9.61 7.06
N PHE A 69 -11.16 9.04 7.78
CA PHE A 69 -9.76 9.09 7.39
C PHE A 69 -9.50 8.30 6.10
N GLU A 70 -10.00 7.07 6.00
CA GLU A 70 -9.99 6.27 4.77
C GLU A 70 -10.62 7.04 3.61
N GLU A 71 -11.82 7.59 3.79
CA GLU A 71 -12.51 8.39 2.77
C GLU A 71 -11.68 9.60 2.30
N GLY A 72 -11.04 10.32 3.23
CA GLY A 72 -10.16 11.45 2.93
C GLY A 72 -8.92 11.04 2.12
N VAL A 73 -8.19 10.02 2.58
CA VAL A 73 -7.01 9.52 1.87
C VAL A 73 -7.38 9.00 0.48
N PHE A 74 -8.47 8.23 0.35
CA PHE A 74 -8.94 7.79 -0.96
C PHE A 74 -9.40 8.96 -1.84
N SER A 75 -9.91 10.04 -1.25
CA SER A 75 -10.20 11.27 -1.98
C SER A 75 -8.96 11.87 -2.62
N ASP A 76 -7.88 11.99 -1.85
CA ASP A 76 -6.61 12.54 -2.36
C ASP A 76 -5.98 11.61 -3.41
N LEU A 77 -6.02 10.30 -3.17
CA LEU A 77 -5.49 9.30 -4.08
C LEU A 77 -6.23 9.22 -5.43
N ARG A 78 -7.47 9.71 -5.51
CA ARG A 78 -8.22 9.78 -6.79
C ARG A 78 -7.55 10.72 -7.79
N ASN A 79 -6.93 11.81 -7.33
CA ASN A 79 -6.33 12.84 -8.18
C ASN A 79 -5.08 12.36 -8.93
N LEU A 80 -4.41 11.32 -8.42
CA LEU A 80 -3.23 10.72 -9.05
C LEU A 80 -3.58 10.16 -10.44
N LYS A 81 -2.71 10.28 -11.45
CA LYS A 81 -3.07 9.86 -12.81
C LYS A 81 -2.69 8.40 -13.08
N PRO A 82 -3.63 7.55 -13.56
CA PRO A 82 -3.26 6.26 -14.12
C PRO A 82 -2.27 6.43 -15.28
N GLY A 83 -1.19 5.64 -15.28
CA GLY A 83 -0.09 5.71 -16.25
C GLY A 83 1.10 6.59 -15.82
N LEU A 84 0.93 7.44 -14.81
CA LEU A 84 2.03 8.25 -14.24
C LEU A 84 2.31 7.84 -12.79
N ASP A 85 1.29 7.90 -11.93
CA ASP A 85 1.41 7.69 -10.48
C ASP A 85 0.87 6.31 -10.06
N ALA A 86 0.09 5.67 -10.92
CA ALA A 86 -0.60 4.43 -10.61
C ALA A 86 -0.94 3.62 -11.87
N ILE A 87 -1.24 2.35 -11.70
CA ILE A 87 -1.91 1.51 -12.69
C ILE A 87 -3.36 1.24 -12.27
N LEU A 88 -4.21 1.03 -13.27
CA LEU A 88 -5.61 0.71 -13.07
C LEU A 88 -5.85 -0.74 -13.47
N GLU A 89 -5.99 -1.61 -12.48
CA GLU A 89 -6.09 -3.04 -12.69
C GLU A 89 -7.55 -3.48 -12.83
N PRO A 90 -7.89 -4.23 -13.89
CA PRO A 90 -9.25 -4.74 -14.09
C PRO A 90 -9.55 -5.87 -13.09
N PRO A 91 -10.83 -6.05 -12.70
CA PRO A 91 -11.18 -7.13 -11.79
C PRO A 91 -10.73 -8.48 -12.35
N ARG A 92 -10.30 -9.39 -11.45
CA ARG A 92 -9.77 -10.73 -11.79
C ARG A 92 -8.46 -10.73 -12.62
N SER A 93 -7.69 -9.64 -12.63
CA SER A 93 -6.32 -9.72 -13.13
C SER A 93 -5.46 -10.61 -12.23
N GLU A 94 -4.47 -11.30 -12.79
CA GLU A 94 -3.53 -12.13 -12.02
C GLU A 94 -2.85 -11.33 -10.91
N PHE A 95 -2.54 -10.06 -11.20
CA PHE A 95 -1.97 -9.15 -10.23
C PHE A 95 -2.92 -8.89 -9.06
N LEU A 96 -4.20 -8.59 -9.32
CA LEU A 96 -5.18 -8.40 -8.24
C LEU A 96 -5.48 -9.67 -7.47
N GLU A 97 -5.50 -10.83 -8.13
CA GLU A 97 -5.63 -12.10 -7.43
C GLU A 97 -4.46 -12.32 -6.47
N MET A 98 -3.24 -12.06 -6.92
CA MET A 98 -2.04 -12.16 -6.10
C MET A 98 -2.10 -11.20 -4.89
N LEU A 99 -2.54 -9.95 -5.10
CA LEU A 99 -2.73 -8.97 -4.02
C LEU A 99 -3.81 -9.41 -3.02
N PHE A 100 -4.92 -9.95 -3.51
CA PHE A 100 -6.03 -10.41 -2.68
C PHE A 100 -5.64 -11.64 -1.85
N ARG A 101 -5.00 -12.64 -2.46
CA ARG A 101 -4.47 -13.83 -1.76
C ARG A 101 -3.48 -13.47 -0.65
N ASN A 102 -2.78 -12.34 -0.80
CA ASN A 102 -1.81 -11.86 0.16
C ASN A 102 -2.35 -10.80 1.16
N ASN A 103 -3.67 -10.57 1.20
CA ASN A 103 -4.32 -9.57 2.08
C ASN A 103 -3.80 -8.13 1.89
N CYS A 104 -3.29 -7.81 0.69
CA CYS A 104 -2.86 -6.45 0.35
C CYS A 104 -4.06 -5.57 -0.02
N ILE A 105 -5.15 -6.17 -0.53
CA ILE A 105 -6.40 -5.48 -0.87
C ILE A 105 -7.59 -6.23 -0.24
N ARG A 106 -8.67 -5.49 0.03
CA ARG A 106 -9.91 -6.05 0.64
C ARG A 106 -10.93 -6.56 -0.39
N THR A 107 -10.78 -6.22 -1.67
CA THR A 107 -11.74 -6.58 -2.72
C THR A 107 -11.03 -6.81 -4.06
N GLN A 108 -11.62 -7.65 -4.92
CA GLN A 108 -11.13 -7.93 -6.29
C GLN A 108 -11.87 -7.12 -7.35
N LYS A 109 -12.55 -6.03 -6.97
CA LYS A 109 -13.07 -5.04 -7.92
C LYS A 109 -11.91 -4.36 -8.63
N LYS A 110 -12.20 -3.55 -9.66
CA LYS A 110 -11.20 -2.66 -10.26
C LYS A 110 -10.50 -1.87 -9.16
N GLN A 111 -9.17 -1.93 -9.13
CA GLN A 111 -8.36 -1.23 -8.13
C GLN A 111 -7.33 -0.36 -8.82
N LYS A 112 -7.00 0.75 -8.16
CA LYS A 112 -5.87 1.57 -8.52
C LYS A 112 -4.71 1.20 -7.60
N VAL A 113 -3.58 0.82 -8.20
CA VAL A 113 -2.37 0.43 -7.47
C VAL A 113 -1.28 1.43 -7.82
N PHE A 114 -0.60 1.97 -6.82
CA PHE A 114 0.27 3.14 -6.98
C PHE A 114 1.72 2.71 -7.16
N PHE A 115 2.46 3.41 -7.99
CA PHE A 115 3.89 3.16 -8.15
C PHE A 115 4.64 3.55 -6.87
N TRP A 116 5.63 2.73 -6.52
CA TRP A 116 6.52 2.96 -5.40
C TRP A 116 7.93 3.06 -5.98
N TYR A 117 8.26 4.25 -6.51
CA TYR A 117 9.48 4.64 -7.25
C TYR A 117 9.27 4.77 -8.78
#